data_AF-A0A2E0SAS3-F1
#
_entry.id   AF-A0A2E0SAS3-F1
#
_cell.length_a   1.000
_cell.length_b   1.000
_cell.length_c   1.000
_cell.angle_alpha   90.00
_cell.angle_beta   90.00
_cell.angle_gamma   90.00
#
_symmetry.space_group_name_H-M   'P 1'
#
loop_
_entity.id
_entity.type
_entity.pdbx_description
1 polymer ?
#
loop_
_entity_poly.entity_id
_entity_poly.type
_entity_poly.pdbx_seq_one_letter_code
_entity_poly.pdbx_strand_id
1 'polypeptide(L)'
;MLSLFGSLLGFGTSFLPSILSFLEQGQKNRHQLKLLDAQAKHAEVLSKLKVEELDAQADVSEAENIYKHASELAKANKSSFVSALQASVRPVITYFFFVVFGLIKGLAVYVAIQEGDDAYQAIINSWDEESKILFSTIISFWFGQRGMKAIRKAMK
;
A
#
# COMPACT_ATOMS: atom_id res chain seq x y z
N MET A 1 49.68 36.88 56.15
CA MET A 1 49.58 37.06 54.68
C MET A 1 49.12 35.79 53.94
N LEU A 2 49.32 34.57 54.48
CA LEU A 2 48.74 33.31 53.94
C LEU A 2 47.20 33.23 54.00
N SER A 3 46.56 33.98 54.90
CA SER A 3 45.10 34.05 55.05
C SER A 3 44.38 34.71 53.85
N LEU A 4 45.01 35.66 53.16
CA LEU A 4 44.41 36.32 51.99
C LEU A 4 44.43 35.44 50.73
N PHE A 5 45.46 34.61 50.57
CA PHE A 5 45.50 33.62 49.50
C PHE A 5 44.54 32.46 49.76
N GLY A 6 44.34 32.06 51.02
CA GLY A 6 43.33 31.07 51.40
C GLY A 6 41.88 31.56 51.20
N SER A 7 41.60 32.85 51.44
CA SER A 7 40.27 33.43 51.20
C SER A 7 39.99 33.66 49.71
N LEU A 8 40.98 34.04 48.90
CA LEU A 8 40.84 34.15 47.44
C LEU A 8 40.66 32.79 46.77
N LEU A 9 41.36 31.74 47.22
CA LEU A 9 41.16 30.37 46.74
C LEU A 9 39.82 29.78 47.22
N GLY A 10 39.38 30.10 48.44
CA GLY A 10 38.04 29.74 48.95
C GLY A 10 36.89 30.45 48.22
N PHE A 11 37.13 31.67 47.72
CA PHE A 11 36.17 32.42 46.90
C PHE A 11 36.19 31.99 45.43
N GLY A 12 37.31 31.51 44.89
CA GLY A 12 37.37 30.94 43.53
C GLY A 12 36.73 29.56 43.42
N THR A 13 36.80 28.76 44.48
CA THR A 13 36.22 27.40 44.55
C THR A 13 34.70 27.37 44.70
N SER A 14 34.05 28.48 45.10
CA SER A 14 32.59 28.57 45.22
C SER A 14 31.87 28.89 43.89
N PHE A 15 32.55 29.50 42.91
CA PHE A 15 31.99 29.76 41.57
C PHE A 15 32.26 28.63 40.56
N LEU A 16 33.27 27.77 40.83
CA LEU A 16 33.60 26.61 40.00
C LEU A 16 32.41 25.64 39.81
N PRO A 17 31.64 25.28 40.86
CA PRO A 17 30.45 24.44 40.73
C PRO A 17 29.36 25.10 39.90
N SER A 18 29.24 26.44 39.94
CA SER A 18 28.20 27.18 39.23
C SER A 18 28.47 27.27 37.72
N ILE A 19 29.73 27.37 37.30
CA ILE A 19 30.12 27.35 35.88
C ILE A 19 30.02 25.93 35.30
N LEU A 20 30.46 24.93 36.07
CA LEU A 20 30.32 23.52 35.71
C LEU A 20 28.84 23.12 35.58
N SER A 21 28.00 23.52 36.53
CA SER A 21 26.56 23.24 36.47
C SER A 21 25.87 23.94 35.29
N PHE A 22 26.27 25.17 34.92
CA PHE A 22 25.72 25.84 33.73
C PHE A 22 26.10 25.13 32.41
N LEU A 23 27.34 24.62 32.31
CA LEU A 23 27.77 23.77 31.19
C LEU A 23 27.04 22.42 31.17
N GLU A 24 26.90 21.77 32.32
CA GLU A 24 26.13 20.53 32.47
C GLU A 24 24.66 20.71 32.12
N GLN A 25 24.05 21.84 32.51
CA GLN A 25 22.68 22.20 32.16
C GLN A 25 22.52 22.32 30.64
N GLY A 26 23.48 22.96 29.96
CA GLY A 26 23.50 23.05 28.50
C GLY A 26 23.62 21.68 27.83
N GLN A 27 24.44 20.79 28.36
CA GLN A 27 24.56 19.40 27.86
C GLN A 27 23.28 18.59 28.11
N LYS A 28 22.67 18.69 29.29
CA LYS A 28 21.40 18.04 29.64
C LYS A 28 20.27 18.51 28.73
N ASN A 29 20.16 19.81 28.47
CA ASN A 29 19.16 20.37 27.57
C ASN A 29 19.34 19.86 26.14
N ARG A 30 20.58 19.81 25.63
CA ARG A 30 20.88 19.24 24.31
C ARG A 30 20.55 17.74 24.24
N HIS A 31 20.82 16.98 25.30
CA HIS A 31 20.49 15.57 25.38
C HIS A 31 18.97 15.36 25.40
N GLN A 32 18.24 16.13 26.21
CA GLN A 32 16.78 16.08 26.29
C GLN A 32 16.11 16.48 24.98
N LEU A 33 16.63 17.49 24.27
CA LEU A 33 16.18 17.85 22.93
C LEU A 33 16.41 16.71 21.92
N LYS A 34 17.56 16.04 21.96
CA LYS A 34 17.81 14.87 21.09
C LYS A 34 16.86 13.71 21.39
N LEU A 35 16.54 13.51 22.66
CA LEU A 35 15.63 12.45 23.09
C LEU A 35 14.19 12.75 22.66
N LEU A 36 13.76 14.00 22.80
CA LEU A 36 12.46 14.48 22.29
C LEU A 36 12.38 14.38 20.76
N ASP A 37 13.43 14.76 20.03
CA ASP A 37 13.49 14.62 18.57
C ASP A 37 13.42 13.15 18.14
N ALA A 38 14.12 12.25 18.83
CA ALA A 38 14.05 10.82 18.58
C ALA A 38 12.65 10.25 18.83
N GLN A 39 11.99 10.68 19.92
CA GLN A 39 10.60 10.28 20.20
C GLN A 39 9.62 10.85 19.17
N ALA A 40 9.80 12.10 18.74
CA ALA A 40 8.97 12.73 17.72
C ALA A 40 9.07 11.98 16.38
N LYS A 41 10.29 11.64 15.95
CA LYS A 41 10.53 10.82 14.75
C LYS A 41 9.91 9.44 14.85
N HIS A 42 10.04 8.79 16.01
CA HIS A 42 9.41 7.50 16.24
C HIS A 42 7.88 7.58 16.17
N ALA A 43 7.28 8.61 16.76
CA ALA A 43 5.85 8.85 16.70
C ALA A 43 5.37 9.17 15.27
N GLU A 44 6.15 9.91 14.49
CA GLU A 44 5.85 10.20 13.08
C GLU A 44 5.82 8.91 12.24
N VAL A 45 6.81 8.03 12.40
CA VAL A 45 6.86 6.74 11.70
C VAL A 45 5.68 5.87 12.11
N LEU A 46 5.37 5.80 13.40
CA LEU A 46 4.26 5.01 13.92
C LEU A 46 2.91 5.53 13.41
N SER A 47 2.73 6.85 13.34
CA SER A 47 1.56 7.50 12.76
C SER A 47 1.39 7.15 11.29
N LYS A 48 2.46 7.25 10.48
CA LYS A 48 2.43 6.88 9.05
C LYS A 48 2.06 5.41 8.86
N LEU A 49 2.66 4.51 9.64
CA LEU A 49 2.32 3.07 9.60
C LEU A 49 0.86 2.82 10.00
N LYS A 50 0.34 3.58 10.97
CA LYS A 50 -1.07 3.46 11.41
C LYS A 50 -2.04 3.93 10.33
N VAL A 51 -1.72 5.02 9.63
CA VAL A 51 -2.52 5.50 8.50
C VAL A 51 -2.52 4.46 7.37
N GLU A 52 -1.36 3.91 7.01
CA GLU A 52 -1.28 2.86 5.97
C GLU A 52 -2.04 1.59 6.38
N GLU A 53 -1.98 1.20 7.67
CA GLU A 53 -2.76 0.09 8.21
C GLU A 53 -4.27 0.36 8.12
N LEU A 54 -4.71 1.57 8.49
CA LEU A 54 -6.12 1.97 8.46
C LEU A 54 -6.65 2.05 7.03
N ASP A 55 -5.89 2.59 6.08
CA ASP A 55 -6.28 2.63 4.67
C ASP A 55 -6.40 1.21 4.10
N ALA A 56 -5.42 0.34 4.38
CA ALA A 56 -5.48 -1.06 3.96
C ALA A 56 -6.64 -1.82 4.61
N GLN A 57 -6.99 -1.51 5.86
CA GLN A 57 -8.17 -2.07 6.53
C GLN A 57 -9.47 -1.49 5.96
N ALA A 58 -9.49 -0.21 5.60
CA ALA A 58 -10.64 0.45 4.99
C ALA A 58 -10.98 -0.19 3.65
N ASP A 59 -10.00 -0.36 2.76
CA ASP A 59 -10.18 -1.04 1.46
C ASP A 59 -10.73 -2.46 1.60
N VAL A 60 -10.21 -3.21 2.58
CA VAL A 60 -10.69 -4.57 2.88
C VAL A 60 -12.10 -4.53 3.45
N SER A 61 -12.38 -3.61 4.37
CA SER A 61 -13.69 -3.46 5.00
C SER A 61 -14.75 -2.98 4.02
N GLU A 62 -14.42 -2.10 3.08
CA GLU A 62 -15.33 -1.60 2.06
C GLU A 62 -15.67 -2.72 1.07
N ALA A 63 -14.66 -3.46 0.60
CA ALA A 63 -14.89 -4.66 -0.19
C ALA A 63 -15.77 -5.66 0.57
N GLU A 64 -15.43 -5.98 1.82
CA GLU A 64 -16.21 -6.90 2.65
C GLU A 64 -17.62 -6.41 2.91
N ASN A 65 -17.84 -5.12 3.15
CA ASN A 65 -19.15 -4.54 3.42
C ASN A 65 -20.02 -4.53 2.17
N ILE A 66 -19.45 -4.28 0.98
CA ILE A 66 -20.16 -4.45 -0.30
C ILE A 66 -20.58 -5.92 -0.49
N TYR A 67 -19.71 -6.88 -0.18
CA TYR A 67 -20.08 -8.31 -0.24
C TYR A 67 -21.08 -8.70 0.84
N LYS A 68 -20.95 -8.18 2.07
CA LYS A 68 -21.85 -8.46 3.20
C LYS A 68 -23.23 -7.89 2.92
N HIS A 69 -23.37 -6.65 2.47
CA HIS A 69 -24.65 -6.09 2.06
C HIS A 69 -25.27 -6.84 0.88
N ALA A 70 -24.48 -7.22 -0.13
CA ALA A 70 -24.97 -8.09 -1.21
C ALA A 70 -25.44 -9.45 -0.66
N SER A 71 -24.73 -10.03 0.31
CA SER A 71 -25.09 -11.29 0.96
C SER A 71 -26.29 -11.18 1.91
N GLU A 72 -26.50 -10.03 2.54
CA GLU A 72 -27.63 -9.73 3.42
C GLU A 72 -28.91 -9.52 2.60
N LEU A 73 -28.82 -8.82 1.46
CA LEU A 73 -29.88 -8.76 0.45
C LEU A 73 -30.22 -10.15 -0.11
N ALA A 74 -29.22 -11.00 -0.29
CA ALA A 74 -29.41 -12.39 -0.71
C ALA A 74 -30.04 -13.27 0.38
N LYS A 75 -29.78 -13.01 1.67
CA LYS A 75 -30.43 -13.68 2.81
C LYS A 75 -31.85 -13.19 3.07
N ALA A 76 -32.14 -11.91 2.81
CA ALA A 76 -33.48 -11.34 2.92
C ALA A 76 -34.43 -11.87 1.83
N ASN A 77 -33.88 -12.22 0.65
CA ASN A 77 -34.64 -12.87 -0.42
C ASN A 77 -34.64 -14.40 -0.27
N LYS A 78 -35.80 -14.94 0.12
CA LYS A 78 -36.04 -16.36 0.48
C LYS A 78 -35.79 -17.40 -0.63
N SER A 79 -35.28 -17.03 -1.81
CA SER A 79 -35.07 -17.93 -2.94
C SER A 79 -33.59 -18.14 -3.25
N SER A 80 -33.08 -19.34 -2.92
CA SER A 80 -31.71 -19.79 -3.24
C SER A 80 -31.36 -19.61 -4.72
N PHE A 81 -32.37 -19.68 -5.61
CA PHE A 81 -32.20 -19.47 -7.04
C PHE A 81 -31.80 -18.02 -7.38
N VAL A 82 -32.41 -17.02 -6.75
CA VAL A 82 -32.12 -15.60 -7.03
C VAL A 82 -30.74 -15.22 -6.51
N SER A 83 -30.35 -15.73 -5.33
CA SER A 83 -29.01 -15.55 -4.79
C SER A 83 -27.92 -16.22 -5.65
N ALA A 84 -28.16 -17.45 -6.12
CA ALA A 84 -27.25 -18.15 -7.03
C ALA A 84 -27.14 -17.43 -8.38
N LEU A 85 -28.26 -16.94 -8.92
CA LEU A 85 -28.28 -16.17 -10.16
C LEU A 85 -27.47 -14.88 -10.00
N GLN A 86 -27.69 -14.10 -8.93
CA GLN A 86 -26.95 -12.87 -8.67
C GLN A 86 -25.44 -13.11 -8.48
N ALA A 87 -25.06 -14.18 -7.75
CA ALA A 87 -23.66 -14.56 -7.57
C ALA A 87 -23.00 -14.96 -8.91
N SER A 88 -23.78 -15.53 -9.85
CA SER A 88 -23.28 -15.95 -11.16
C SER A 88 -23.09 -14.80 -12.16
N VAL A 89 -23.76 -13.65 -11.98
CA VAL A 89 -23.71 -12.53 -12.95
C VAL A 89 -22.27 -12.07 -13.21
N ARG A 90 -21.46 -11.89 -12.17
CA ARG A 90 -20.08 -11.42 -12.32
C ARG A 90 -19.19 -12.41 -13.10
N PRO A 91 -19.15 -13.71 -12.75
CA PRO A 91 -18.46 -14.71 -13.57
C PRO A 91 -18.99 -14.80 -15.01
N VAL A 92 -20.32 -14.80 -15.20
CA VAL A 92 -20.93 -14.94 -16.53
C VAL A 92 -20.56 -13.79 -17.45
N ILE A 93 -20.65 -12.54 -16.95
CA ILE A 93 -20.25 -11.36 -17.71
C ILE A 93 -18.76 -11.44 -18.07
N THR A 94 -17.92 -11.85 -17.13
CA THR A 94 -16.47 -12.01 -17.38
C THR A 94 -16.21 -13.02 -18.51
N TYR A 95 -16.78 -14.21 -18.44
CA TYR A 95 -16.59 -15.24 -19.46
C TYR A 95 -17.13 -14.78 -20.81
N PHE A 96 -18.29 -14.12 -20.83
CA PHE A 96 -18.86 -13.56 -22.05
C PHE A 96 -17.91 -12.56 -22.71
N PHE A 97 -17.37 -11.59 -21.97
CA PHE A 97 -16.40 -10.64 -22.50
C PHE A 97 -15.10 -11.30 -22.97
N PHE A 98 -14.61 -12.31 -22.24
CA PHE A 98 -13.40 -13.05 -22.63
C PHE A 98 -13.60 -13.83 -23.93
N VAL A 99 -14.77 -14.47 -24.10
CA VAL A 99 -15.14 -15.18 -25.32
C VAL A 99 -15.29 -14.22 -26.49
N VAL A 100 -16.01 -13.11 -26.30
CA VAL A 100 -16.17 -12.07 -27.33
C VAL A 100 -14.81 -11.50 -27.74
N PHE A 101 -13.93 -11.21 -26.77
CA PHE A 101 -12.57 -10.75 -27.03
C PHE A 101 -11.77 -11.77 -27.86
N GLY A 102 -11.78 -13.04 -27.46
CA GLY A 102 -11.10 -14.11 -28.20
C GLY A 102 -11.66 -14.30 -29.62
N LEU A 103 -12.98 -14.19 -29.79
CA LEU A 103 -13.63 -14.27 -31.10
C LEU A 103 -13.25 -13.10 -32.00
N ILE A 104 -13.26 -11.86 -31.50
CA ILE A 104 -12.87 -10.68 -32.28
C ILE A 104 -11.40 -10.79 -32.70
N LYS A 105 -10.50 -11.21 -31.80
CA LYS A 105 -9.08 -11.39 -32.13
C LYS A 105 -8.87 -12.54 -33.13
N GLY A 106 -9.58 -13.66 -32.96
CA GLY A 106 -9.54 -14.77 -33.93
C GLY A 106 -10.04 -14.36 -35.31
N LEU A 107 -11.13 -13.59 -35.38
CA LEU A 107 -11.66 -13.03 -36.63
C LEU A 107 -10.70 -12.02 -37.25
N ALA A 108 -10.04 -11.18 -36.45
CA ALA A 108 -9.05 -10.23 -36.95
C ALA A 108 -7.87 -10.94 -37.61
N VAL A 109 -7.34 -12.00 -36.99
CA VAL A 109 -6.29 -12.84 -37.58
C VAL A 109 -6.80 -13.53 -38.84
N TYR A 110 -8.02 -14.06 -38.82
CA TYR A 110 -8.61 -14.71 -39.99
C TYR A 110 -8.74 -13.76 -41.18
N VAL A 111 -9.20 -12.53 -40.95
CA VAL A 111 -9.31 -11.51 -42.00
C VAL A 111 -7.93 -11.12 -42.53
N ALA A 112 -6.94 -10.91 -41.65
CA ALA A 112 -5.57 -10.59 -42.08
C ALA A 112 -4.97 -11.68 -42.98
N ILE A 113 -5.18 -12.96 -42.65
CA ILE A 113 -4.75 -14.08 -43.49
C ILE A 113 -5.47 -14.08 -44.85
N GLN A 114 -6.76 -13.73 -44.88
CA GLN A 114 -7.53 -13.61 -46.13
C GLN A 114 -7.06 -12.43 -46.99
N GLU A 115 -6.57 -11.35 -46.37
CA GLU A 115 -5.99 -10.18 -47.06
C GLU A 115 -4.56 -10.44 -47.57
N GLY A 116 -3.97 -11.59 -47.23
CA GLY A 116 -2.69 -12.06 -47.76
C GLY A 116 -1.52 -11.99 -46.78
N ASP A 117 -1.77 -11.65 -45.50
CA ASP A 117 -0.74 -11.72 -44.47
C ASP A 117 -0.34 -13.16 -44.17
N ASP A 118 0.95 -13.37 -43.87
CA ASP A 118 1.42 -14.63 -43.32
C ASP A 118 0.80 -14.88 -41.94
N ALA A 119 0.39 -16.12 -41.67
CA ALA A 119 -0.31 -16.48 -40.44
C ALA A 119 0.46 -16.11 -39.17
N TYR A 120 1.79 -16.21 -39.19
CA TYR A 120 2.62 -15.83 -38.05
C TYR A 120 2.63 -14.31 -37.83
N GLN A 121 2.72 -13.53 -38.92
CA GLN A 121 2.69 -12.07 -38.85
C GLN A 121 1.32 -11.57 -38.40
N ALA A 122 0.23 -12.14 -38.93
CA ALA A 122 -1.14 -11.81 -38.55
C ALA A 122 -1.37 -12.02 -37.03
N ILE A 123 -0.85 -13.10 -36.45
CA ILE A 123 -0.95 -13.36 -35.02
C ILE A 123 -0.19 -12.30 -34.21
N ILE A 124 1.06 -12.01 -34.56
CA ILE A 124 1.87 -11.01 -33.84
C ILE A 124 1.24 -9.62 -33.94
N ASN A 125 0.77 -9.24 -35.12
CA ASN A 125 0.14 -7.95 -35.36
C ASN A 125 -1.19 -7.83 -34.62
N SER A 126 -1.95 -8.92 -34.50
CA SER A 126 -3.18 -8.95 -33.69
C SER A 126 -2.92 -8.83 -32.19
N TRP A 127 -1.70 -9.15 -31.73
CA TRP A 127 -1.24 -9.03 -30.35
C TRP A 127 -0.44 -7.74 -30.14
N ASP A 128 -1.09 -6.64 -30.49
CA ASP A 128 -0.58 -5.27 -30.40
C ASP A 128 -0.45 -4.79 -28.93
N GLU A 129 0.17 -3.62 -28.75
CA GLU A 129 0.46 -3.07 -27.44
C GLU A 129 -0.82 -2.74 -26.64
N GLU A 130 -1.86 -2.22 -27.30
CA GLU A 130 -3.14 -1.91 -26.62
C GLU A 130 -3.78 -3.20 -26.10
N SER A 131 -3.72 -4.28 -26.87
CA SER A 131 -4.22 -5.60 -26.46
C SER A 131 -3.45 -6.18 -25.28
N LYS A 132 -2.12 -6.02 -25.24
CA LYS A 132 -1.31 -6.45 -24.10
C LYS A 132 -1.65 -5.65 -22.85
N ILE A 133 -1.84 -4.34 -22.98
CA ILE A 133 -2.22 -3.46 -21.87
C ILE A 133 -3.59 -3.87 -21.34
N LEU A 134 -4.58 -4.04 -22.23
CA LEU A 134 -5.92 -4.47 -21.85
C LEU A 134 -5.90 -5.84 -21.16
N PHE A 135 -5.18 -6.81 -21.74
CA PHE A 135 -5.07 -8.15 -21.18
C PHE A 135 -4.39 -8.14 -19.81
N SER A 136 -3.28 -7.41 -19.64
CA SER A 136 -2.60 -7.28 -18.36
C SER A 136 -3.46 -6.60 -17.29
N THR A 137 -4.28 -5.62 -17.68
CA THR A 137 -5.26 -4.95 -16.81
C THR A 137 -6.33 -5.92 -16.35
N ILE A 138 -6.87 -6.74 -17.25
CA ILE A 138 -7.89 -7.75 -16.91
C ILE A 138 -7.31 -8.83 -15.97
N ILE A 139 -6.09 -9.30 -16.25
CA ILE A 139 -5.40 -10.25 -15.37
C ILE A 139 -5.16 -9.61 -13.99
N SER A 140 -4.76 -8.35 -13.95
CA SER A 140 -4.57 -7.60 -12.70
C SER A 140 -5.88 -7.37 -11.94
N PHE A 141 -7.00 -7.17 -12.64
CA PHE A 141 -8.31 -7.06 -12.00
C PHE A 141 -8.73 -8.38 -11.32
N TRP A 142 -8.52 -9.53 -11.99
CA TRP A 142 -8.92 -10.84 -11.47
C TRP A 142 -7.95 -11.42 -10.43
N PHE A 143 -6.65 -11.21 -10.63
CA PHE A 143 -5.58 -11.83 -9.85
C PHE A 143 -4.77 -10.82 -9.03
N GLY A 144 -4.82 -9.52 -9.32
CA GLY A 144 -3.99 -8.50 -8.71
C GLY A 144 -4.18 -8.36 -7.20
N GLN A 145 -5.40 -8.49 -6.67
CA GLN A 145 -5.59 -8.49 -5.20
C GLN A 145 -4.99 -9.71 -4.51
N ARG A 146 -4.93 -10.88 -5.18
CA ARG A 146 -4.32 -12.11 -4.64
C ARG A 146 -2.80 -12.08 -4.80
N GLY A 147 -2.31 -11.59 -5.95
CA GLY A 147 -0.89 -11.40 -6.26
C GLY A 147 -0.24 -10.34 -5.38
N MET A 148 -0.90 -9.20 -5.15
CA MET A 148 -0.38 -8.16 -4.25
C MET A 148 -0.29 -8.66 -2.81
N LYS A 149 -1.24 -9.48 -2.32
CA LYS A 149 -1.14 -10.09 -0.99
C LYS A 149 0.08 -11.01 -0.86
N ALA A 150 0.39 -11.80 -1.89
CA ALA A 150 1.56 -12.68 -1.90
C ALA A 150 2.87 -11.89 -1.98
N ILE A 151 2.94 -10.86 -2.84
CA ILE A 151 4.12 -10.01 -2.99
C ILE A 151 4.36 -9.17 -1.73
N ARG A 152 3.32 -8.57 -1.15
CA ARG A 152 3.41 -7.78 0.10
C ARG A 152 3.79 -8.64 1.32
N LYS A 153 3.48 -9.94 1.30
CA LYS A 153 3.95 -10.91 2.30
C LYS A 153 5.41 -11.33 2.07
N ALA A 154 5.86 -11.40 0.81
CA ALA A 154 7.24 -11.72 0.48
C ALA A 154 8.21 -10.54 0.66
N MET A 155 7.69 -9.31 0.68
CA MET A 155 8.45 -8.08 0.90
C MET A 155 8.53 -7.65 2.39
N LYS A 156 7.84 -8.39 3.28
CA LYS A 156 7.99 -8.30 4.75
C LYS A 156 8.94 -9.39 5.24
#